data_AF-A0A7C6P3V7-F1
#
_entry.id   AF-A0A7C6P3V7-F1
#
_cell.length_a   1.000
_cell.length_b   1.000
_cell.length_c   1.000
_cell.angle_alpha   90.00
_cell.angle_beta   90.00
_cell.angle_gamma   90.00
#
_symmetry.space_group_name_H-M   'P 1'
#
loop_
_entity.id
_entity.type
_entity.pdbx_description
1 polymer ?
#
loop_
_entity_poly.entity_id
_entity_poly.type
_entity_poly.pdbx_seq_one_letter_code
_entity_poly.pdbx_strand_id
1 'polypeptide(L)'
;MLDINGVDVTKDFIDETSNYYYLKDYETIQNLIINKKLLVSYKQIIPEKDYNSDSQIMSIKTQTAKKTFYHNEWDLKHKLKKEWTTTLTGKYSYNFNTRRIVSASSPTISFNTNFGAAFVPNINNIRTNYSLSSSGTRLTFTGSYNMNATLGIPIGNYGVGYPIHFGNFRDVFDI
;
A
#
# COMPACT_ATOMS: atom_id res chain seq x y z
N MET A 1 27.55 2.58 13.46
CA MET A 1 28.17 2.99 12.19
C MET A 1 29.54 2.36 12.12
N LEU A 2 29.88 1.67 11.03
CA LEU A 2 31.17 0.97 10.93
C LEU A 2 32.07 1.65 9.90
N ASP A 3 33.37 1.71 10.17
CA ASP A 3 34.36 2.09 9.15
C ASP A 3 34.65 0.92 8.18
N ILE A 4 35.56 1.14 7.23
CA ILE A 4 35.95 0.12 6.23
C ILE A 4 36.61 -1.12 6.86
N ASN A 5 37.11 -1.01 8.10
CA ASN A 5 37.74 -2.10 8.83
C ASN A 5 36.75 -2.82 9.78
N GLY A 6 35.48 -2.41 9.80
CA GLY A 6 34.46 -2.97 10.66
C GLY A 6 34.49 -2.46 12.11
N VAL A 7 35.19 -1.35 12.37
CA VAL A 7 35.26 -0.72 13.69
C VAL A 7 34.05 0.18 13.91
N ASP A 8 33.43 0.09 15.09
CA ASP A 8 32.32 0.97 15.46
C ASP A 8 32.82 2.38 15.77
N VAL A 9 32.51 3.31 14.86
CA VAL A 9 32.88 4.73 14.93
C VAL A 9 31.69 5.62 15.26
N THR A 10 30.61 5.05 15.82
CA THR A 10 29.34 5.78 16.05
C THR A 10 29.53 7.03 16.91
N LYS A 11 30.34 6.94 17.98
CA LYS A 11 30.55 8.08 18.89
C LYS A 11 31.30 9.21 18.19
N ASP A 12 32.43 8.90 17.57
CA ASP A 12 33.26 9.89 16.89
C ASP A 12 32.50 10.57 15.74
N PHE A 13 31.69 9.80 15.01
CA PHE A 13 30.81 10.35 13.98
C PHE A 13 29.74 11.30 14.55
N ILE A 14 29.11 10.96 15.68
CA ILE A 14 28.13 11.84 16.34
C ILE A 14 28.80 13.13 16.80
N ASP A 15 29.98 13.04 17.41
CA ASP A 15 30.72 14.20 17.92
C ASP A 15 31.14 15.13 16.76
N GLU A 16 31.57 14.57 15.62
CA GLU A 16 31.95 15.35 14.43
C GLU A 16 30.76 15.96 13.68
N THR A 17 29.62 15.26 13.66
CA THR A 17 28.45 15.69 12.85
C THR A 17 27.39 16.46 13.62
N SER A 18 27.49 16.51 14.95
CA SER A 18 26.45 17.10 15.81
C SER A 18 26.21 18.58 15.51
N ASN A 19 27.25 19.39 15.26
CA ASN A 19 27.06 20.81 14.90
C ASN A 19 26.35 20.97 13.55
N TYR A 20 26.76 20.24 12.52
CA TYR A 20 26.10 20.26 11.20
C TYR A 20 24.65 19.81 11.29
N TYR A 21 24.36 18.85 12.16
CA TYR A 21 23.00 18.37 12.42
C TYR A 21 22.13 19.48 13.02
N TYR A 22 22.63 20.21 14.03
CA TYR A 22 21.92 21.35 14.61
C TYR A 22 21.67 22.48 13.60
N LEU A 23 22.62 22.70 12.70
CA LEU A 23 22.51 23.70 11.63
C LEU A 23 21.69 23.23 10.42
N LYS A 24 21.18 21.98 10.43
CA LYS A 24 20.45 21.34 9.32
C LYS A 24 21.26 21.24 8.01
N ASP A 25 22.58 21.23 8.13
CA ASP A 25 23.49 21.05 7.00
C ASP A 25 23.71 19.54 6.74
N TYR A 26 22.67 18.91 6.18
CA TYR A 26 22.68 17.48 5.91
C TYR A 26 23.56 17.10 4.72
N GLU A 27 23.84 18.03 3.82
CA GLU A 27 24.73 17.81 2.68
C GLU A 27 26.17 17.58 3.16
N THR A 28 26.65 18.39 4.10
CA THR A 28 27.97 18.18 4.72
C THR A 28 28.06 16.84 5.45
N ILE A 29 27.02 16.45 6.18
CA ILE A 29 26.96 15.14 6.85
C ILE A 29 27.00 14.00 5.83
N GLN A 30 26.23 14.10 4.75
CA GLN A 30 26.21 13.08 3.69
C GLN A 30 27.57 12.94 3.01
N ASN A 31 28.24 14.07 2.72
CA ASN A 31 29.57 14.07 2.13
C ASN A 31 30.61 13.43 3.06
N LEU A 32 30.51 13.64 4.38
CA LEU A 32 31.37 12.96 5.36
C LEU A 32 31.20 11.44 5.34
N ILE A 33 29.95 10.96 5.28
CA ILE A 33 29.64 9.52 5.21
C ILE A 33 30.28 8.90 3.96
N ILE A 34 30.12 9.56 2.80
CA ILE A 34 30.65 9.09 1.51
C ILE A 34 32.17 9.09 1.52
N ASN A 35 32.80 10.19 1.92
CA ASN A 35 34.26 10.35 1.90
C ASN A 35 34.96 9.37 2.84
N LYS A 36 34.37 9.13 4.02
CA LYS A 36 34.91 8.18 5.01
C LYS A 36 34.50 6.72 4.75
N LYS A 37 33.73 6.46 3.69
CA LYS A 37 33.23 5.13 3.30
C LYS A 37 32.53 4.41 4.46
N LEU A 38 31.73 5.15 5.23
CA LEU A 38 31.11 4.63 6.44
C LEU A 38 29.89 3.77 6.10
N LEU A 39 29.80 2.62 6.73
CA LEU A 39 28.62 1.75 6.67
C LEU A 39 27.58 2.25 7.66
N VAL A 40 26.46 2.73 7.11
CA VAL A 40 25.33 3.23 7.89
C VAL A 40 24.40 2.07 8.24
N SER A 41 24.26 1.80 9.53
CA SER A 41 23.21 0.95 10.08
C SER A 41 22.40 1.78 11.06
N TYR A 42 21.08 1.57 11.10
CA TYR A 42 20.22 2.22 12.08
C TYR A 42 19.74 1.18 13.10
N LYS A 43 19.88 1.52 14.38
CA LYS A 43 19.22 0.80 15.47
C LYS A 43 18.04 1.64 15.90
N GLN A 44 16.82 1.16 15.63
CA GLN A 44 15.62 1.81 16.11
C GLN A 44 15.50 1.54 17.62
N ILE A 45 15.97 2.49 18.44
CA ILE A 45 15.63 2.53 19.86
C ILE A 45 14.24 3.17 19.92
N ILE A 46 13.23 2.41 20.36
CA ILE A 46 11.90 2.93 20.65
C ILE A 46 11.94 3.33 22.13
N PRO A 47 12.12 4.62 22.48
CA PRO A 47 11.92 5.04 23.85
C PRO A 47 10.44 4.88 24.20
N GLU A 48 10.14 4.14 25.27
CA GLU A 48 8.87 4.30 25.98
C GLU A 48 8.84 5.75 26.49
N LYS A 49 8.02 6.60 25.87
CA LYS A 49 7.80 7.96 26.37
C LYS A 49 6.46 8.02 27.08
N ASP A 50 6.54 8.29 28.38
CA ASP A 50 5.51 8.99 29.14
C ASP A 50 5.10 10.28 28.40
N TYR A 51 3.81 10.40 28.12
CA TYR A 51 3.23 11.55 27.44
C TYR A 51 2.94 12.64 28.46
N ASN A 52 3.82 13.64 28.54
CA ASN A 52 3.48 14.97 29.03
C ASN A 52 4.43 16.01 28.43
N SER A 53 3.94 16.74 27.41
CA SER A 53 4.20 18.17 27.24
C SER A 53 3.60 18.65 25.93
N ASP A 54 2.73 19.64 26.04
CA ASP A 54 2.05 20.38 25.00
C ASP A 54 2.98 20.92 23.88
N SER A 55 2.44 20.92 22.64
CA SER A 55 2.92 21.55 21.39
C SER A 55 3.23 20.58 20.22
N GLN A 56 2.25 19.80 19.77
CA GLN A 56 2.30 19.19 18.43
C GLN A 56 1.40 19.95 17.47
N ILE A 57 1.98 20.90 16.75
CA ILE A 57 1.43 21.40 15.48
C ILE A 57 1.11 20.15 14.63
N MET A 58 -0.15 19.99 14.22
CA MET A 58 -0.70 18.79 13.56
C MET A 58 0.21 18.29 12.43
N SER A 59 1.05 17.28 12.74
CA SER A 59 1.99 16.67 11.80
C SER A 59 1.38 15.48 11.06
N ILE A 60 0.08 15.23 11.21
CA ILE A 60 -0.62 14.13 10.55
C ILE A 60 -1.11 14.59 9.18
N LYS A 61 -0.70 13.87 8.12
CA LYS A 61 -1.21 14.05 6.76
C LYS A 61 -2.01 12.84 6.36
N THR A 62 -3.05 13.05 5.55
CA THR A 62 -3.86 11.98 4.97
C THR A 62 -3.54 11.84 3.49
N GLN A 63 -3.36 10.60 3.04
CA GLN A 63 -3.16 10.24 1.64
C GLN A 63 -4.20 9.21 1.21
N THR A 64 -4.48 9.23 -0.09
CA THR A 64 -5.29 8.22 -0.76
C THR A 64 -4.36 7.42 -1.67
N ALA A 65 -4.39 6.11 -1.53
CA ALA A 65 -3.67 5.20 -2.41
C ALA A 65 -4.65 4.39 -3.24
N LYS A 66 -4.26 4.13 -4.48
CA LYS A 66 -5.07 3.40 -5.44
C LYS A 66 -4.19 2.42 -6.20
N LYS A 67 -4.70 1.21 -6.40
CA LYS A 67 -4.11 0.27 -7.35
C LYS A 67 -5.20 -0.36 -8.19
N THR A 68 -4.96 -0.38 -9.51
CA THR A 68 -5.82 -1.05 -10.48
C THR A 68 -5.23 -2.42 -10.81
N PHE A 69 -6.09 -3.42 -10.85
CA PHE A 69 -5.79 -4.81 -11.18
C PHE A 69 -6.52 -5.16 -12.46
N TYR A 70 -5.80 -5.78 -13.40
CA TYR A 70 -6.36 -6.28 -14.65
C TYR A 70 -6.58 -7.78 -14.53
N HIS A 71 -7.76 -8.23 -14.98
CA HIS A 71 -8.17 -9.63 -14.95
C HIS A 71 -8.61 -10.04 -16.36
N ASN A 72 -8.22 -11.26 -16.78
CA ASN A 72 -8.60 -11.83 -18.07
C ASN A 72 -8.85 -13.33 -17.91
N GLU A 73 -10.09 -13.66 -17.57
CA GLU A 73 -10.43 -14.96 -17.01
C GLU A 73 -11.53 -15.64 -17.81
N TRP A 74 -11.54 -16.95 -17.71
CA TRP A 74 -12.64 -17.78 -18.19
C TRP A 74 -13.75 -17.83 -17.14
N ASP A 75 -14.99 -17.97 -17.59
CA ASP A 75 -16.05 -18.42 -16.70
C ASP A 75 -15.73 -19.83 -16.17
N LEU A 76 -16.33 -20.20 -15.03
CA LEU A 76 -16.06 -21.49 -14.38
C LEU A 76 -16.42 -22.70 -15.24
N LYS A 77 -17.19 -22.52 -16.34
CA LYS A 77 -17.51 -23.57 -17.31
C LYS A 77 -16.58 -23.57 -18.53
N HIS A 78 -15.58 -22.69 -18.60
CA HIS A 78 -14.61 -22.54 -19.69
C HIS A 78 -15.22 -22.32 -21.07
N LYS A 79 -16.30 -21.53 -21.15
CA LYS A 79 -17.02 -21.19 -22.39
C LYS A 79 -16.83 -19.76 -22.84
N LEU A 80 -16.68 -18.83 -21.90
CA LEU A 80 -16.63 -17.40 -22.15
C LEU A 80 -15.43 -16.82 -21.44
N LYS A 81 -14.54 -16.19 -22.20
CA LYS A 81 -13.43 -15.41 -21.65
C LYS A 81 -13.80 -13.94 -21.65
N LYS A 82 -13.55 -13.24 -20.54
CA LYS A 82 -13.81 -11.80 -20.41
C LYS A 82 -12.71 -11.11 -19.64
N GLU A 83 -12.61 -9.80 -19.87
CA GLU A 83 -11.64 -8.94 -19.22
C GLU A 83 -12.30 -7.81 -18.45
N TRP A 84 -11.76 -7.50 -17.28
CA TRP A 84 -12.21 -6.40 -16.46
C TRP A 84 -11.05 -5.83 -15.64
N THR A 85 -11.31 -4.68 -15.05
CA THR A 85 -10.41 -4.07 -14.08
C THR A 85 -11.13 -3.81 -12.77
N THR A 86 -10.40 -3.94 -11.69
CA THR A 86 -10.83 -3.51 -10.35
C THR A 86 -9.84 -2.52 -9.80
N THR A 87 -10.33 -1.50 -9.09
CA THR A 87 -9.49 -0.53 -8.40
C THR A 87 -9.77 -0.58 -6.92
N LEU A 88 -8.75 -0.94 -6.14
CA LEU A 88 -8.78 -0.79 -4.70
C LEU A 88 -8.32 0.62 -4.34
N THR A 89 -9.15 1.35 -3.60
CA THR A 89 -8.86 2.70 -3.10
C THR A 89 -8.86 2.70 -1.58
N GLY A 90 -7.70 2.92 -0.97
CA GLY A 90 -7.54 3.03 0.47
C GLY A 90 -7.14 4.45 0.90
N LYS A 91 -7.46 4.84 2.12
CA LYS A 91 -6.98 6.08 2.74
C LYS A 91 -6.17 5.74 3.97
N TYR A 92 -5.10 6.49 4.20
CA TYR A 92 -4.28 6.36 5.39
C TYR A 92 -3.76 7.70 5.84
N SER A 93 -3.53 7.82 7.13
CA SER A 93 -2.91 8.98 7.74
C SER A 93 -1.53 8.61 8.26
N TYR A 94 -0.57 9.50 8.08
CA TYR A 94 0.82 9.29 8.50
C TYR A 94 1.37 10.53 9.17
N ASN A 95 2.28 10.33 10.12
CA ASN A 95 3.05 11.41 10.71
C ASN A 95 4.11 11.87 9.71
N PHE A 96 4.08 13.13 9.32
CA PHE A 96 4.95 13.68 8.29
C PHE A 96 6.44 13.66 8.67
N ASN A 97 6.74 13.82 9.97
CA ASN A 97 8.11 13.89 10.46
C ASN A 97 8.75 12.49 10.53
N THR A 98 7.98 11.48 10.95
CA THR A 98 8.49 10.09 11.09
C THR A 98 8.19 9.20 9.89
N ARG A 99 7.33 9.66 8.97
CA ARG A 99 6.77 8.90 7.84
C ARG A 99 6.03 7.62 8.23
N ARG A 100 5.68 7.46 9.51
CA ARG A 100 4.92 6.31 10.00
C ARG A 100 3.43 6.52 9.80
N ILE A 101 2.79 5.49 9.28
CA ILE A 101 1.34 5.39 9.16
C ILE A 101 0.76 5.21 10.57
N VAL A 102 -0.16 6.09 10.94
CA VAL A 102 -0.80 6.10 12.26
C VAL A 102 -2.21 5.50 12.21
N SER A 103 -2.85 5.53 11.06
CA SER A 103 -4.18 4.95 10.86
C SER A 103 -4.47 4.72 9.38
N ALA A 104 -5.41 3.83 9.10
CA ALA A 104 -5.94 3.59 7.78
C ALA A 104 -7.44 3.23 7.88
N SER A 105 -8.15 3.38 6.77
CA SER A 105 -9.54 2.91 6.65
C SER A 105 -9.61 1.71 5.73
N SER A 106 -10.63 0.86 5.90
CA SER A 106 -10.90 -0.19 4.92
C SER A 106 -11.03 0.40 3.52
N PRO A 107 -10.44 -0.25 2.50
CA PRO A 107 -10.49 0.27 1.15
C PRO A 107 -11.89 0.08 0.55
N THR A 108 -12.14 0.77 -0.55
CA THR A 108 -13.29 0.50 -1.44
C THR A 108 -12.82 -0.20 -2.70
N ILE A 109 -13.70 -0.98 -3.31
CA ILE A 109 -13.49 -1.58 -4.63
C ILE A 109 -14.42 -0.90 -5.62
N SER A 110 -13.87 -0.38 -6.71
CA SER A 110 -14.64 -0.09 -7.93
C SER A 110 -14.27 -1.09 -9.02
N PHE A 111 -15.19 -1.35 -9.93
CA PHE A 111 -14.98 -2.24 -11.07
C PHE A 111 -15.34 -1.54 -12.36
N ASN A 112 -14.63 -1.89 -13.43
CA ASN A 112 -14.93 -1.44 -14.79
C ASN A 112 -14.72 -2.61 -15.76
N THR A 113 -15.62 -2.75 -16.73
CA THR A 113 -15.61 -3.86 -17.68
C THR A 113 -16.06 -3.38 -19.05
N ASN A 114 -15.63 -4.09 -20.09
CA ASN A 114 -16.23 -3.98 -21.42
C ASN A 114 -16.65 -5.36 -21.93
N PHE A 115 -17.59 -6.01 -21.24
CA PHE A 115 -18.03 -7.36 -21.63
C PHE A 115 -18.83 -7.38 -22.94
N GLY A 116 -19.24 -6.22 -23.46
CA GLY A 116 -20.11 -6.06 -24.62
C GLY A 116 -21.60 -6.02 -24.23
N ALA A 117 -22.43 -5.45 -25.11
CA ALA A 117 -23.84 -5.15 -24.84
C ALA A 117 -24.72 -6.36 -24.47
N ALA A 118 -24.27 -7.57 -24.80
CA ALA A 118 -24.97 -8.80 -24.49
C ALA A 118 -24.87 -9.23 -23.02
N PHE A 119 -23.99 -8.60 -22.24
CA PHE A 119 -23.66 -9.00 -20.88
C PHE A 119 -23.94 -7.88 -19.90
N VAL A 120 -24.50 -8.24 -18.74
CA VAL A 120 -24.69 -7.35 -17.61
C VAL A 120 -23.77 -7.82 -16.48
N PRO A 121 -22.53 -7.31 -16.42
CA PRO A 121 -21.54 -7.69 -15.41
C PRO A 121 -21.91 -7.13 -14.04
N ASN A 122 -21.57 -7.86 -12.98
CA ASN A 122 -21.68 -7.38 -11.61
C ASN A 122 -20.61 -8.02 -10.71
N ILE A 123 -20.19 -7.27 -9.70
CA ILE A 123 -19.47 -7.81 -8.56
C ILE A 123 -20.38 -7.87 -7.34
N ASN A 124 -20.26 -8.92 -6.53
CA ASN A 124 -20.98 -9.05 -5.26
C ASN A 124 -20.09 -9.72 -4.20
N ASN A 125 -20.62 -9.89 -2.99
CA ASN A 125 -19.90 -10.43 -1.84
C ASN A 125 -18.58 -9.69 -1.56
N ILE A 126 -18.60 -8.37 -1.74
CA ILE A 126 -17.42 -7.52 -1.57
C ILE A 126 -17.02 -7.53 -0.09
N ARG A 127 -15.77 -7.86 0.18
CA ARG A 127 -15.14 -7.72 1.50
C ARG A 127 -13.85 -6.95 1.33
N THR A 128 -13.65 -5.95 2.17
CA THR A 128 -12.44 -5.13 2.15
C THR A 128 -11.84 -5.06 3.53
N ASN A 129 -10.51 -5.04 3.59
CA ASN A 129 -9.79 -4.93 4.85
C ASN A 129 -8.45 -4.20 4.63
N TYR A 130 -7.86 -3.75 5.74
CA TYR A 130 -6.47 -3.32 5.78
C TYR A 130 -5.72 -4.02 6.91
N SER A 131 -4.40 -4.09 6.80
CA SER A 131 -3.51 -4.51 7.87
C SER A 131 -2.38 -3.50 7.99
N LEU A 132 -2.21 -2.94 9.18
CA LEU A 132 -1.16 -1.98 9.50
C LEU A 132 -0.14 -2.67 10.41
N SER A 133 1.15 -2.60 10.04
CA SER A 133 2.21 -3.11 10.91
C SER A 133 2.25 -2.32 12.22
N SER A 134 2.62 -2.97 13.32
CA SER A 134 2.75 -2.30 14.63
C SER A 134 3.74 -1.13 14.61
N SER A 135 4.74 -1.18 13.74
CA SER A 135 5.72 -0.11 13.48
C SER A 135 5.17 1.07 12.67
N GLY A 136 4.01 0.93 12.02
CA GLY A 136 3.45 1.91 11.09
C GLY A 136 4.24 2.06 9.78
N THR A 137 5.08 1.08 9.42
CA THR A 137 5.95 1.17 8.22
C THR A 137 5.41 0.41 7.02
N ARG A 138 4.39 -0.43 7.20
CA ARG A 138 3.76 -1.18 6.13
C ARG A 138 2.25 -1.16 6.30
N LEU A 139 1.55 -0.85 5.22
CA LEU A 139 0.09 -0.93 5.16
C LEU A 139 -0.32 -1.79 3.97
N THR A 140 -1.06 -2.86 4.23
CA THR A 140 -1.60 -3.74 3.20
C THR A 140 -3.09 -3.49 3.06
N PHE A 141 -3.54 -3.17 1.85
CA PHE A 141 -4.96 -3.15 1.49
C PHE A 141 -5.36 -4.46 0.81
N THR A 142 -6.51 -5.02 1.19
CA THR A 142 -7.06 -6.23 0.59
C THR A 142 -8.52 -6.00 0.20
N GLY A 143 -8.89 -6.49 -0.97
CA GLY A 143 -10.27 -6.61 -1.43
C GLY A 143 -10.54 -8.00 -1.96
N SER A 144 -11.72 -8.55 -1.68
CA SER A 144 -12.20 -9.79 -2.27
C SER A 144 -13.65 -9.64 -2.72
N TYR A 145 -13.99 -10.27 -3.83
CA TYR A 145 -15.32 -10.19 -4.46
C TYR A 145 -15.56 -11.39 -5.37
N ASN A 146 -16.83 -11.62 -5.71
CA ASN A 146 -17.21 -12.57 -6.74
C ASN A 146 -17.49 -11.80 -8.03
N MET A 147 -16.95 -12.26 -9.16
CA MET A 147 -17.21 -11.68 -10.48
C MET A 147 -18.24 -12.51 -11.24
N ASN A 148 -19.32 -11.86 -11.65
CA ASN A 148 -20.44 -12.49 -12.35
C ASN A 148 -20.88 -11.66 -13.55
N ALA A 149 -21.66 -12.27 -14.43
CA ALA A 149 -22.46 -11.58 -15.43
C ALA A 149 -23.77 -12.31 -15.67
N THR A 150 -24.78 -11.60 -16.16
CA THR A 150 -25.99 -12.21 -16.72
C THR A 150 -26.11 -11.86 -18.20
N LEU A 151 -26.62 -12.78 -19.01
CA LEU A 151 -26.90 -12.47 -20.41
C LEU A 151 -28.13 -11.56 -20.53
N GLY A 152 -27.97 -10.40 -21.17
CA GLY A 152 -29.06 -9.48 -21.50
C GLY A 152 -29.77 -9.84 -22.80
N ILE A 153 -29.11 -10.60 -23.68
CA ILE A 153 -29.66 -11.13 -24.93
C ILE A 153 -29.27 -12.61 -25.06
N PRO A 154 -30.05 -13.43 -25.78
CA PRO A 154 -29.70 -14.82 -25.99
C PRO A 154 -28.43 -14.97 -26.86
N ILE A 155 -27.58 -15.93 -26.51
CA ILE A 155 -26.38 -16.30 -27.28
C ILE A 155 -26.31 -17.83 -27.40
N GLY A 156 -26.43 -18.35 -28.63
CA GLY A 156 -26.49 -19.80 -28.87
C GLY A 156 -27.65 -20.44 -28.11
N ASN A 157 -27.36 -21.46 -27.29
CA ASN A 157 -28.37 -22.17 -26.48
C ASN A 157 -28.65 -21.48 -25.13
N TYR A 158 -28.09 -20.31 -24.87
CA TYR A 158 -28.30 -19.57 -23.62
C TYR A 158 -29.36 -18.50 -23.78
N GLY A 159 -30.42 -18.60 -22.98
CA GLY A 159 -31.47 -17.60 -22.90
C GLY A 159 -31.07 -16.34 -22.13
N VAL A 160 -31.94 -15.33 -22.19
CA VAL A 160 -31.83 -14.11 -21.37
C VAL A 160 -31.84 -14.48 -19.88
N GLY A 161 -31.03 -13.78 -19.09
CA GLY A 161 -30.91 -13.99 -17.64
C GLY A 161 -30.01 -15.15 -17.25
N TYR A 162 -29.41 -15.87 -18.21
CA TYR A 162 -28.50 -16.96 -17.88
C TYR A 162 -27.29 -16.47 -17.05
N PRO A 163 -27.04 -17.04 -15.86
CA PRO A 163 -25.96 -16.61 -14.98
C PRO A 163 -24.61 -17.16 -15.44
N ILE A 164 -23.60 -16.29 -15.42
CA ILE A 164 -22.22 -16.59 -15.75
C ILE A 164 -21.36 -16.22 -14.54
N HIS A 165 -20.58 -17.18 -14.05
CA HIS A 165 -19.72 -17.01 -12.89
C HIS A 165 -18.26 -17.08 -13.35
N PHE A 166 -17.48 -16.03 -13.08
CA PHE A 166 -16.05 -15.98 -13.39
C PHE A 166 -15.18 -16.42 -12.21
N GLY A 167 -15.76 -16.47 -11.00
CA GLY A 167 -15.11 -16.97 -9.80
C GLY A 167 -14.94 -15.90 -8.73
N ASN A 168 -14.07 -16.22 -7.78
CA ASN A 168 -13.79 -15.39 -6.61
C ASN A 168 -12.38 -14.82 -6.74
N PHE A 169 -12.26 -13.51 -6.57
CA PHE A 169 -11.02 -12.77 -6.79
C PHE A 169 -10.56 -12.10 -5.51
N ARG A 170 -9.24 -11.99 -5.34
CA ARG A 170 -8.60 -11.31 -4.23
C ARG A 170 -7.50 -10.40 -4.73
N ASP A 171 -7.69 -9.11 -4.55
CA ASP A 171 -6.73 -8.07 -4.91
C ASP A 171 -6.04 -7.56 -3.65
N VAL A 172 -4.71 -7.39 -3.73
CA VAL A 172 -3.87 -6.97 -2.60
C VAL A 172 -2.81 -5.98 -3.07
N PHE A 173 -2.58 -4.93 -2.30
CA PHE A 173 -1.39 -4.10 -2.48
C PHE A 173 -0.87 -3.51 -1.18
N ASP A 174 0.45 -3.36 -1.14
CA ASP A 174 1.20 -2.77 -0.03
C ASP A 174 1.56 -1.32 -0.31
N ILE A 175 1.73 -0.55 0.77
CA ILE A 175 2.31 0.78 0.85
C ILE A 175 3.47 0.73 1.84
#